data_AF-A0A7R9MJ88-F1
#
_entry.id   AF-A0A7R9MJ88-F1
#
_cell.length_a   1.000
_cell.length_b   1.000
_cell.length_c   1.000
_cell.angle_alpha   90.00
_cell.angle_beta   90.00
_cell.angle_gamma   90.00
#
_symmetry.space_group_name_H-M   'P 1'
#
loop_
_entity.id
_entity.type
_entity.pdbx_description
1 polymer ?
#
loop_
_entity_poly.entity_id
_entity_poly.type
_entity_poly.pdbx_seq_one_letter_code
_entity_poly.pdbx_strand_id
1 'polypeptide(L)'
;VSQWDTMSHNGLPVRSEIIHNIDPVDNMSAIRWHDWKLVLSSSYKGWDVWTQSIRFGSWASPMYTNPMHSREQFETMRNLHRHHCKIYKVLSQMNRQPNYDVLDESTVRCSDPPVPNGKPECLTGEMCLFNLRVDPCEYKNIINETDPSFVRYVWHKLVEFNETSVPALSRVPLDKRAHPRFHNNTWTNWLDDDLDYKLYRDYKHDKDEF
;
A
#
# COMPACT_ATOMS: atom_id res chain seq x y z
N VAL A 1 0.34 16.03 15.79
CA VAL A 1 1.81 16.24 15.67
C VAL A 1 2.11 16.66 14.25
N SER A 2 2.70 17.85 14.05
CA SER A 2 3.08 18.33 12.71
C SER A 2 4.35 17.64 12.23
N GLN A 3 4.43 17.31 10.93
CA GLN A 3 5.64 16.81 10.27
C GLN A 3 6.28 17.87 9.34
N TRP A 4 5.73 19.09 9.32
CA TRP A 4 6.11 20.12 8.34
C TRP A 4 7.58 20.51 8.45
N ASP A 5 8.10 20.66 9.66
CA ASP A 5 9.50 21.05 9.86
C ASP A 5 10.48 19.95 9.44
N THR A 6 10.18 18.68 9.72
CA THR A 6 10.95 17.51 9.22
C THR A 6 11.03 17.53 7.70
N MET A 7 9.89 17.69 7.02
CA MET A 7 9.83 17.67 5.55
C MET A 7 10.44 18.91 4.90
N SER A 8 10.28 20.09 5.50
CA SER A 8 10.68 21.36 4.89
C SER A 8 12.16 21.69 5.12
N HIS A 9 12.73 21.23 6.23
CA HIS A 9 14.09 21.60 6.65
C HIS A 9 15.03 20.40 6.80
N ASN A 10 14.63 19.23 6.31
CA ASN A 10 15.35 17.96 6.54
C ASN A 10 15.61 17.73 8.04
N GLY A 11 14.63 18.08 8.88
CA GLY A 11 14.71 17.96 10.33
C GLY A 11 14.63 16.51 10.80
N LEU A 12 14.90 16.28 12.08
CA LEU A 12 14.74 14.95 12.68
C LEU A 12 13.27 14.49 12.61
N PRO A 13 13.01 13.18 12.46
CA PRO A 13 11.65 12.65 12.47
C PRO A 13 10.97 12.92 13.81
N VAL A 14 9.78 13.52 13.78
CA VAL A 14 9.00 13.80 15.00
C VAL A 14 8.23 12.57 15.48
N ARG A 15 7.90 11.66 14.56
CA ARG A 15 7.14 10.45 14.85
C ARG A 15 8.06 9.24 14.91
N SER A 16 8.02 8.54 16.03
CA SER A 16 8.68 7.25 16.22
C SER A 16 7.77 6.06 15.98
N GLU A 17 6.46 6.26 15.93
CA GLU A 17 5.47 5.18 15.88
C GLU A 17 4.53 5.33 14.68
N ILE A 18 4.39 4.27 13.88
CA ILE A 18 3.54 4.25 12.69
C ILE A 18 2.77 2.94 12.66
N ILE A 19 1.45 3.01 12.62
CA ILE A 19 0.61 1.86 12.34
C ILE A 19 0.53 1.71 10.82
N HIS A 20 0.83 0.52 10.33
CA HIS A 20 0.66 0.19 8.91
C HIS A 20 -0.74 -0.32 8.62
N ASN A 21 -1.26 -1.22 9.47
CA ASN A 21 -2.59 -1.81 9.30
C ASN A 21 -3.12 -2.43 10.60
N ILE A 22 -4.44 -2.44 10.76
CA ILE A 22 -5.19 -3.27 11.71
C ILE A 22 -6.43 -3.78 10.97
N ASP A 23 -6.40 -5.06 10.59
CA ASP A 23 -7.49 -5.72 9.89
C ASP A 23 -8.06 -6.84 10.77
N PRO A 24 -9.21 -6.61 11.42
CA PRO A 24 -9.86 -7.63 12.23
C PRO A 24 -10.58 -8.71 11.41
N VAL A 25 -10.79 -8.51 10.10
CA VAL A 25 -11.46 -9.48 9.23
C VAL A 25 -10.48 -10.56 8.79
N ASP A 26 -9.32 -10.15 8.31
CA ASP A 26 -8.27 -11.05 7.83
C ASP A 26 -7.23 -11.38 8.91
N ASN A 27 -7.45 -10.88 10.14
CA ASN A 27 -6.59 -11.02 11.31
C ASN A 27 -5.13 -10.63 11.01
N MET A 28 -4.94 -9.48 10.37
CA MET A 28 -3.64 -8.93 10.02
C MET A 28 -3.37 -7.65 10.79
N SER A 29 -2.17 -7.47 11.28
CA SER A 29 -1.78 -6.18 11.85
C SER A 29 -0.30 -5.91 11.67
N ALA A 30 0.06 -4.64 11.58
CA ALA A 30 1.46 -4.26 11.51
C ALA A 30 1.67 -2.87 12.12
N ILE A 31 2.70 -2.77 12.96
CA ILE A 31 3.14 -1.53 13.57
C ILE A 31 4.66 -1.41 13.46
N ARG A 32 5.12 -0.18 13.25
CA ARG A 32 6.50 0.21 13.39
C ARG A 32 6.65 1.06 14.64
N TRP A 33 7.55 0.67 15.53
CA TRP A 33 7.96 1.42 16.70
C TRP A 33 9.49 1.63 16.66
N HIS A 34 9.90 2.86 16.41
CA HIS A 34 11.26 3.25 16.06
C HIS A 34 11.83 2.41 14.90
N ASP A 35 12.89 1.67 15.15
CA ASP A 35 13.56 0.79 14.20
C ASP A 35 12.89 -0.58 14.11
N TRP A 36 11.90 -0.87 14.95
CA TRP A 36 11.30 -2.19 15.06
C TRP A 36 9.98 -2.24 14.32
N LYS A 37 9.74 -3.32 13.59
CA LYS A 37 8.46 -3.59 12.95
C LYS A 37 7.91 -4.92 13.45
N LEU A 38 6.73 -4.88 14.06
CA LEU A 38 5.98 -6.06 14.45
C LEU A 38 4.87 -6.29 13.43
N VAL A 39 4.76 -7.51 12.92
CA VAL A 39 3.78 -7.93 11.92
C VAL A 39 3.08 -9.18 12.42
N LEU A 40 1.76 -9.19 12.38
CA LEU A 40 0.94 -10.40 12.43
C LEU A 40 0.41 -10.65 11.02
N SER A 41 0.87 -11.74 10.40
CA SER A 41 0.49 -12.13 9.04
C SER A 41 -0.89 -12.80 9.03
N SER A 42 -1.65 -12.63 7.94
CA SER A 42 -2.93 -13.33 7.77
C SER A 42 -2.72 -14.83 7.71
N SER A 43 -3.77 -15.59 8.01
CA SER A 43 -3.85 -17.00 7.62
C SER A 43 -4.21 -17.20 6.13
N TYR A 44 -4.54 -16.12 5.41
CA TYR A 44 -5.03 -16.14 4.04
C TYR A 44 -3.89 -16.09 3.01
N LYS A 45 -3.60 -17.25 2.41
CA LYS A 45 -2.47 -17.52 1.48
C LYS A 45 -2.39 -16.67 0.18
N GLY A 46 -3.27 -15.69 -0.03
CA GLY A 46 -3.39 -14.95 -1.30
C GLY A 46 -2.86 -13.51 -1.28
N TRP A 47 -2.88 -12.83 -0.12
CA TRP A 47 -2.61 -11.39 -0.02
C TRP A 47 -1.29 -11.05 0.67
N ASP A 48 -0.72 -11.98 1.44
CA ASP A 48 0.63 -11.90 2.01
C ASP A 48 1.70 -11.69 0.90
N VAL A 49 1.33 -12.06 -0.33
CA VAL A 49 2.13 -11.88 -1.55
C VAL A 49 2.26 -10.41 -1.91
N TRP A 50 1.35 -9.49 -1.56
CA TRP A 50 1.50 -8.08 -1.93
C TRP A 50 2.73 -7.45 -1.25
N THR A 51 2.99 -7.79 0.01
CA THR A 51 4.23 -7.37 0.70
C THR A 51 5.47 -8.11 0.20
N GLN A 52 5.32 -9.36 -0.29
CA GLN A 52 6.43 -10.13 -0.87
C GLN A 52 6.73 -9.73 -2.32
N SER A 53 5.75 -9.26 -3.07
CA SER A 53 5.86 -8.80 -4.46
C SER A 53 6.76 -7.55 -4.54
N ILE A 54 6.66 -6.67 -3.53
CA ILE A 54 7.56 -5.53 -3.35
C ILE A 54 8.97 -5.99 -2.90
N ARG A 55 9.11 -7.08 -2.13
CA ARG A 55 10.43 -7.66 -1.75
C ARG A 55 11.23 -8.17 -2.93
N PHE A 56 10.56 -8.63 -4.00
CA PHE A 56 11.20 -9.20 -5.19
C PHE A 56 11.19 -8.26 -6.41
N GLY A 57 10.81 -6.98 -6.24
CA GLY A 57 10.67 -6.03 -7.35
C GLY A 57 9.65 -6.48 -8.42
N SER A 58 8.76 -7.40 -8.07
CA SER A 58 7.72 -7.93 -8.96
C SER A 58 6.41 -7.24 -8.63
N TRP A 59 6.05 -6.23 -9.41
CA TRP A 59 4.79 -5.48 -9.25
C TRP A 59 3.55 -6.28 -9.71
N ALA A 60 3.64 -7.60 -9.77
CA ALA A 60 2.58 -8.46 -10.23
C ALA A 60 1.68 -8.86 -9.05
N SER A 61 0.65 -8.05 -8.82
CA SER A 61 -0.54 -8.51 -8.12
C SER A 61 -1.12 -9.71 -8.90
N PRO A 62 -1.44 -10.86 -8.27
CA PRO A 62 -1.98 -12.02 -8.98
C PRO A 62 -3.32 -11.75 -9.69
N MET A 63 -3.97 -10.62 -9.38
CA MET A 63 -5.24 -10.22 -9.99
C MET A 63 -5.09 -9.64 -11.40
N TYR A 64 -3.86 -9.36 -11.85
CA TYR A 64 -3.54 -8.92 -13.22
C TYR A 64 -2.30 -9.65 -13.73
N THR A 65 -2.34 -10.98 -13.81
CA THR A 65 -1.31 -11.74 -14.52
C THR A 65 -1.46 -11.55 -16.03
N ASN A 66 -0.95 -10.44 -16.55
CA ASN A 66 -0.23 -10.53 -17.82
C ASN A 66 1.24 -10.76 -17.44
N PRO A 67 1.85 -11.89 -17.81
CA PRO A 67 3.24 -12.13 -17.50
C PRO A 67 4.11 -11.15 -18.31
N MET A 68 5.26 -10.80 -17.72
CA MET A 68 6.41 -10.18 -18.37
C MET A 68 6.32 -8.68 -18.65
N HIS A 69 6.69 -7.90 -17.63
CA HIS A 69 7.78 -6.96 -17.85
C HIS A 69 8.88 -7.21 -16.82
N SER A 70 10.11 -7.48 -17.27
CA SER A 70 11.28 -7.45 -16.38
C SER A 70 11.40 -6.05 -15.76
N ARG A 71 12.09 -5.93 -14.62
CA ARG A 71 12.39 -4.62 -14.00
C ARG A 71 12.94 -3.62 -15.02
N GLU A 72 13.82 -4.08 -15.89
CA GLU A 72 14.41 -3.32 -16.99
C GLU A 72 13.36 -2.86 -18.04
N GLN A 73 12.41 -3.71 -18.40
CA GLN A 73 11.33 -3.35 -19.31
C GLN A 73 10.36 -2.32 -18.71
N PHE A 74 10.04 -2.45 -17.41
CA PHE A 74 9.25 -1.44 -16.70
C PHE A 74 10.01 -0.12 -16.56
N GLU A 75 11.30 -0.15 -16.26
CA GLU A 75 12.13 1.04 -16.20
C GLU A 75 12.21 1.73 -17.58
N THR A 76 12.36 0.95 -18.64
CA THR A 76 12.36 1.44 -20.03
C THR A 76 11.02 2.07 -20.41
N MET A 77 9.89 1.40 -20.14
CA MET A 77 8.55 1.96 -20.36
C MET A 77 8.31 3.20 -19.51
N ARG A 78 8.69 3.19 -18.22
CA ARG A 78 8.57 4.35 -17.33
C ARG A 78 9.37 5.52 -17.86
N ASN A 79 10.59 5.30 -18.35
CA ASN A 79 11.44 6.33 -18.91
C ASN A 79 10.87 6.88 -20.24
N LEU A 80 10.36 6.03 -21.12
CA LEU A 80 9.63 6.43 -22.34
C LEU A 80 8.38 7.26 -22.02
N HIS A 81 7.54 6.80 -21.09
CA HIS A 81 6.31 7.48 -20.72
C HIS A 81 6.56 8.79 -19.96
N ARG A 82 7.65 8.88 -19.18
CA ARG A 82 8.03 10.10 -18.46
C ARG A 82 8.21 11.28 -19.41
N HIS A 83 8.95 11.10 -20.51
CA HIS A 83 9.28 12.18 -21.44
C HIS A 83 8.15 12.48 -22.44
N HIS A 84 7.22 11.54 -22.64
CA HIS A 84 6.12 11.69 -23.61
C HIS A 84 4.78 12.11 -22.97
N CYS A 85 4.68 12.15 -21.64
CA CYS A 85 3.46 12.56 -20.95
C CYS A 85 3.18 14.07 -21.13
N LYS A 86 1.89 14.44 -21.10
CA LYS A 86 1.46 15.86 -21.22
C LYS A 86 2.10 16.75 -20.15
N ILE A 87 2.27 16.23 -18.93
CA ILE A 87 2.88 16.94 -17.81
C ILE A 87 4.33 17.32 -18.13
N TYR A 88 5.13 16.39 -18.67
CA TYR A 88 6.52 16.66 -19.03
C TYR A 88 6.61 17.74 -20.11
N LYS A 89 5.71 17.74 -21.10
CA LYS A 89 5.66 18.80 -22.13
C LYS A 89 5.39 20.18 -21.52
N VAL A 90 4.43 20.27 -20.60
CA VAL A 90 4.09 21.52 -19.91
C VAL A 90 5.26 21.99 -19.03
N LEU A 91 5.87 21.09 -18.25
CA LEU A 91 7.07 21.41 -17.45
C LEU A 91 8.23 21.89 -18.33
N SER A 92 8.47 21.22 -19.46
CA SER A 92 9.51 21.61 -20.44
C SER A 92 9.25 23.01 -21.00
N GLN A 93 8.00 23.34 -21.33
CA GLN A 93 7.62 24.69 -21.79
C GLN A 93 7.86 25.77 -20.72
N MET A 94 7.76 25.41 -19.44
CA MET A 94 8.09 26.30 -18.32
C MET A 94 9.58 26.29 -17.97
N ASN A 95 10.44 25.70 -18.82
CA ASN A 95 11.87 25.51 -18.57
C ASN A 95 12.17 24.76 -17.26
N ARG A 96 11.28 23.85 -16.85
CA ARG A 96 11.43 22.98 -15.68
C ARG A 96 11.73 21.56 -16.14
N GLN A 97 12.89 21.05 -15.75
CA GLN A 97 13.28 19.66 -15.95
C GLN A 97 13.10 18.91 -14.63
N PRO A 98 12.07 18.05 -14.48
CA PRO A 98 11.93 17.24 -13.29
C PRO A 98 13.11 16.27 -13.17
N ASN A 99 13.90 16.41 -12.12
CA ASN A 99 14.89 15.40 -11.76
C ASN A 99 14.14 14.18 -11.23
N TYR A 100 14.32 13.05 -11.89
CA TYR A 100 13.66 11.79 -11.57
C TYR A 100 14.51 10.84 -10.71
N ASP A 101 15.77 11.21 -10.48
CA ASP A 101 16.74 10.46 -9.67
C ASP A 101 16.75 10.93 -8.20
N VAL A 102 15.86 11.87 -7.85
CA VAL A 102 15.73 12.49 -6.51
C VAL A 102 15.49 11.46 -5.39
N LEU A 103 15.07 10.25 -5.73
CA LEU A 103 14.76 9.20 -4.76
C LEU A 103 15.75 8.04 -4.78
N ASP A 104 16.82 8.08 -5.60
CA ASP A 104 17.77 6.94 -5.66
C ASP A 104 18.46 6.73 -4.31
N GLU A 105 18.84 7.82 -3.62
CA GLU A 105 19.40 7.79 -2.27
C GLU A 105 18.43 7.23 -1.22
N SER A 106 17.12 7.37 -1.44
CA SER A 106 16.07 6.83 -0.56
C SER A 106 15.62 5.41 -0.91
N THR A 107 16.17 4.84 -1.99
CA THR A 107 15.77 3.53 -2.48
C THR A 107 16.49 2.43 -1.71
N VAL A 108 15.75 1.61 -0.96
CA VAL A 108 16.28 0.39 -0.36
C VAL A 108 16.50 -0.66 -1.45
N ARG A 109 17.75 -1.07 -1.64
CA ARG A 109 18.14 -2.11 -2.61
C ARG A 109 18.39 -3.42 -1.88
N CYS A 110 17.37 -4.27 -1.85
CA CYS A 110 17.47 -5.61 -1.29
C CYS A 110 18.17 -6.56 -2.27
N SER A 111 19.11 -7.37 -1.76
CA SER A 111 19.72 -8.48 -2.50
C SER A 111 18.78 -9.70 -2.53
N ASP A 112 19.16 -10.77 -3.22
CA ASP A 112 18.43 -12.03 -3.08
C ASP A 112 18.41 -12.49 -1.61
N PRO A 113 17.31 -13.10 -1.13
CA PRO A 113 17.21 -13.56 0.24
C PRO A 113 18.33 -14.58 0.54
N PRO A 114 18.87 -14.58 1.77
CA PRO A 114 20.03 -15.38 2.14
C PRO A 114 19.81 -16.90 2.05
N VAL A 115 18.57 -17.36 1.89
CA VAL A 115 18.22 -18.77 1.69
C VAL A 115 17.78 -19.03 0.24
N PRO A 116 18.52 -19.85 -0.54
CA PRO A 116 18.09 -20.27 -1.87
C PRO A 116 16.79 -21.08 -1.72
N ASN A 117 15.69 -20.62 -2.32
CA ASN A 117 14.35 -21.20 -2.19
C ASN A 117 13.73 -21.17 -0.77
N GLY A 118 14.30 -20.39 0.15
CA GLY A 118 13.74 -20.24 1.50
C GLY A 118 12.57 -19.27 1.48
N LYS A 119 11.40 -19.76 1.90
CA LYS A 119 10.26 -18.90 2.23
C LYS A 119 10.73 -17.80 3.20
N PRO A 120 10.25 -16.55 3.08
CA PRO A 120 10.49 -15.57 4.13
C PRO A 120 10.09 -16.16 5.48
N GLU A 121 10.91 -15.97 6.51
CA GLU A 121 10.72 -16.60 7.84
C GLU A 121 9.43 -16.17 8.53
N CYS A 122 8.74 -15.16 8.01
CA CYS A 122 7.43 -14.77 8.48
C CYS A 122 6.35 -15.48 7.67
N LEU A 123 5.92 -16.65 8.17
CA LEU A 123 4.91 -17.45 7.49
C LEU A 123 3.50 -16.89 7.74
N THR A 124 2.59 -17.24 6.83
CA THR A 124 1.14 -17.02 6.93
C THR A 124 0.63 -17.48 8.30
N GLY A 125 0.06 -16.57 9.08
CA GLY A 125 -0.50 -16.81 10.42
C GLY A 125 0.47 -16.61 11.59
N GLU A 126 1.74 -16.27 11.34
CA GLU A 126 2.73 -16.05 12.38
C GLU A 126 2.91 -14.58 12.74
N MET A 127 3.40 -14.34 13.96
CA MET A 127 3.84 -13.04 14.42
C MET A 127 5.35 -12.92 14.25
N CYS A 128 5.79 -11.80 13.69
CA CYS A 128 7.17 -11.58 13.28
C CYS A 128 7.65 -10.21 13.72
N LEU A 129 8.90 -10.17 14.20
CA LEU A 129 9.56 -8.94 14.60
C LEU A 129 10.80 -8.74 13.74
N PHE A 130 10.98 -7.54 13.22
CA PHE A 130 12.13 -7.14 12.41
C PHE A 130 12.77 -5.87 12.97
N ASN A 131 14.08 -5.74 12.79
CA ASN A 131 14.80 -4.50 13.06
C ASN A 131 15.17 -3.84 11.72
N LEU A 132 14.43 -2.83 11.30
CA LEU A 132 14.57 -2.15 10.01
C LEU A 132 15.88 -1.37 9.87
N ARG A 133 16.59 -1.08 10.97
CA ARG A 133 17.91 -0.42 10.91
C ARG A 133 19.00 -1.39 10.45
N VAL A 134 18.85 -2.68 10.76
CA VAL A 134 19.82 -3.74 10.41
C VAL A 134 19.33 -4.55 9.20
N ASP A 135 18.03 -4.80 9.14
CA ASP A 135 17.35 -5.60 8.13
C ASP A 135 16.15 -4.82 7.55
N PRO A 136 16.39 -3.87 6.64
CA PRO A 136 15.32 -3.11 5.99
C PRO A 136 14.48 -3.95 5.02
N CYS A 137 14.97 -5.16 4.65
CA CYS A 137 14.30 -6.08 3.74
C CYS A 137 13.43 -7.12 4.47
N GLU A 138 13.47 -7.10 5.81
CA GLU A 138 12.65 -7.94 6.69
C GLU A 138 12.82 -9.45 6.39
N TYR A 139 14.06 -9.90 6.21
CA TYR A 139 14.38 -11.31 5.95
C TYR A 139 14.36 -12.18 7.19
N LYS A 140 14.87 -11.67 8.31
CA LYS A 140 15.08 -12.48 9.52
C LYS A 140 14.03 -12.15 10.58
N ASN A 141 13.23 -13.15 10.97
CA ASN A 141 12.31 -12.99 12.08
C ASN A 141 13.06 -13.18 13.41
N ILE A 142 13.24 -12.09 14.15
CA ILE A 142 13.99 -12.09 15.42
C ILE A 142 13.10 -12.11 16.66
N ILE A 143 11.82 -12.47 16.51
CA ILE A 143 10.85 -12.46 17.60
C ILE A 143 11.25 -13.39 18.76
N ASN A 144 11.80 -14.56 18.45
CA ASN A 144 12.23 -15.55 19.45
C ASN A 144 13.58 -15.19 20.08
N GLU A 145 14.37 -14.30 19.45
CA GLU A 145 15.66 -13.82 19.95
C GLU A 145 15.49 -12.57 20.84
N THR A 146 14.31 -11.92 20.79
CA THR A 146 14.03 -10.65 21.48
C THR A 146 13.31 -10.89 22.81
N ASP A 147 13.52 -9.99 23.78
CA ASP A 147 12.80 -10.02 25.06
C ASP A 147 11.27 -10.03 24.85
N PRO A 148 10.55 -11.05 25.34
CA PRO A 148 9.09 -11.13 25.24
C PRO A 148 8.36 -9.92 25.83
N SER A 149 8.95 -9.25 26.83
CA SER A 149 8.36 -8.06 27.45
C SER A 149 8.30 -6.89 26.47
N PHE A 150 9.34 -6.73 25.64
CA PHE A 150 9.39 -5.73 24.58
C PHE A 150 8.38 -6.03 23.47
N VAL A 151 8.30 -7.28 23.02
CA VAL A 151 7.30 -7.70 22.01
C VAL A 151 5.88 -7.40 22.50
N ARG A 152 5.59 -7.73 23.76
CA ARG A 152 4.31 -7.44 24.40
C ARG A 152 4.02 -5.94 24.47
N TYR A 153 5.02 -5.13 24.77
CA TYR A 153 4.88 -3.67 24.78
C TYR A 153 4.48 -3.12 23.41
N VAL A 154 5.17 -3.54 22.34
CA VAL A 154 4.82 -3.13 20.97
C VAL A 154 3.45 -3.66 20.55
N TRP A 155 3.09 -4.88 20.97
CA TRP A 155 1.75 -5.43 20.74
C TRP A 155 0.66 -4.63 21.46
N HIS A 156 0.89 -4.19 22.70
CA HIS A 156 -0.09 -3.36 23.43
C HIS A 156 -0.39 -2.06 22.71
N LYS A 157 0.58 -1.47 22.01
CA LYS A 157 0.33 -0.29 21.18
C LYS A 157 -0.68 -0.56 20.07
N LEU A 158 -0.58 -1.70 19.39
CA LEU A 158 -1.59 -2.11 18.41
C LEU A 158 -2.97 -2.27 19.05
N VAL A 159 -3.04 -2.83 20.26
CA VAL A 159 -4.29 -2.98 21.00
C VAL A 159 -4.91 -1.62 21.34
N GLU A 160 -4.12 -0.68 21.87
CA GLU A 160 -4.56 0.70 22.17
C GLU A 160 -5.18 1.37 20.92
N PHE A 161 -4.56 1.21 19.75
CA PHE A 161 -5.10 1.75 18.51
C PHE A 161 -6.35 1.01 18.03
N ASN A 162 -6.38 -0.31 18.14
CA ASN A 162 -7.53 -1.12 17.78
C ASN A 162 -8.78 -0.73 18.61
N GLU A 163 -8.61 -0.45 19.91
CA GLU A 163 -9.70 -0.01 20.79
C GLU A 163 -10.34 1.31 20.35
N THR A 164 -9.56 2.19 19.73
CA THR A 164 -10.05 3.47 19.18
C THR A 164 -10.45 3.39 17.69
N SER A 165 -10.28 2.22 17.06
CA SER A 165 -10.51 2.06 15.62
C SER A 165 -12.00 1.93 15.32
N VAL A 166 -12.41 2.55 14.21
CA VAL A 166 -13.76 2.43 13.67
C VAL A 166 -13.88 1.09 12.93
N PRO A 167 -15.01 0.36 13.03
CA PRO A 167 -15.20 -0.89 12.31
C PRO A 167 -15.00 -0.73 10.80
N ALA A 168 -14.37 -1.74 10.18
CA ALA A 168 -14.15 -1.75 8.74
C ALA A 168 -15.48 -1.67 7.95
N LEU A 169 -15.52 -0.83 6.92
CA LEU A 169 -16.68 -0.61 6.06
C LEU A 169 -16.89 -1.71 5.00
N SER A 170 -16.28 -2.89 5.17
CA SER A 170 -16.20 -3.97 4.17
C SER A 170 -17.54 -4.59 3.75
N ARG A 171 -18.65 -4.13 4.33
CA ARG A 171 -20.01 -4.67 4.11
C ARG A 171 -20.94 -3.73 3.35
N VAL A 172 -20.45 -2.59 2.84
CA VAL A 172 -21.30 -1.72 2.01
C VAL A 172 -21.55 -2.41 0.66
N PRO A 173 -22.81 -2.64 0.26
CA PRO A 173 -23.10 -3.22 -1.05
C PRO A 173 -22.55 -2.30 -2.14
N LEU A 174 -21.91 -2.89 -3.15
CA LEU A 174 -21.43 -2.14 -4.31
C LEU A 174 -22.57 -1.34 -4.94
N ASP A 175 -22.41 -0.02 -5.01
CA ASP A 175 -23.39 0.82 -5.68
C ASP A 175 -23.30 0.58 -7.19
N LYS A 176 -24.32 -0.09 -7.74
CA LYS A 176 -24.36 -0.41 -9.17
C LYS A 176 -24.33 0.84 -10.06
N ARG A 177 -24.72 2.02 -9.53
CA ARG A 177 -24.68 3.30 -10.26
C ARG A 177 -23.25 3.78 -10.50
N ALA A 178 -22.28 3.34 -9.69
CA ALA A 178 -20.86 3.65 -9.88
C ALA A 178 -20.27 3.02 -11.15
N HIS A 179 -20.99 2.10 -11.80
CA HIS A 179 -20.46 1.33 -12.91
C HIS A 179 -20.11 2.27 -14.10
N PRO A 180 -18.86 2.25 -14.62
CA PRO A 180 -18.41 3.20 -15.65
C PRO A 180 -19.27 3.26 -16.91
N ARG A 181 -19.96 2.16 -17.25
CA ARG A 181 -20.97 2.12 -18.33
C ARG A 181 -22.04 3.22 -18.25
N PHE A 182 -22.34 3.70 -17.04
CA PHE A 182 -23.30 4.79 -16.80
C PHE A 182 -22.65 6.19 -16.85
N HIS A 183 -21.31 6.25 -16.96
CA HIS A 183 -20.48 7.46 -16.86
C HIS A 183 -19.52 7.57 -18.05
N ASN A 184 -20.03 7.42 -19.27
CA ASN A 184 -19.23 7.45 -20.51
C ASN A 184 -17.98 6.54 -20.46
N ASN A 185 -18.12 5.34 -19.89
CA ASN A 185 -17.05 4.37 -19.69
C ASN A 185 -15.84 4.90 -18.91
N THR A 186 -16.05 5.92 -18.06
CA THR A 186 -15.01 6.57 -17.25
C THR A 186 -15.33 6.40 -15.77
N TRP A 187 -14.28 6.28 -14.94
CA TRP A 187 -14.43 6.36 -13.48
C TRP A 187 -14.56 7.84 -13.09
N THR A 188 -15.71 8.21 -12.52
CA THR A 188 -16.01 9.56 -12.06
C THR A 188 -16.59 9.52 -10.64
N ASN A 189 -16.74 10.68 -9.98
CA ASN A 189 -17.59 10.75 -8.80
C ASN A 189 -19.05 10.71 -9.23
N TRP A 190 -19.71 9.58 -9.00
CA TRP A 190 -21.08 9.33 -9.48
C TRP A 190 -22.18 9.82 -8.53
N LEU A 191 -21.83 10.49 -7.42
CA LEU A 191 -22.79 11.04 -6.46
C LEU A 191 -22.79 12.58 -6.39
N ASP A 192 -21.90 13.25 -7.12
CA ASP A 192 -21.75 14.70 -7.08
C ASP A 192 -22.66 15.45 -8.07
N ASP A 193 -23.28 14.76 -9.04
CA ASP A 193 -24.09 15.41 -10.09
C ASP A 193 -25.59 15.48 -9.75
N ASP A 194 -26.11 16.70 -9.57
CA ASP A 194 -27.55 17.01 -9.51
C ASP A 194 -28.34 16.56 -10.77
N LEU A 195 -27.62 16.25 -11.86
CA LEU A 195 -28.19 15.71 -13.11
C LEU A 195 -28.66 14.25 -12.98
N ASP A 196 -28.14 13.51 -11.99
CA ASP A 196 -28.43 12.08 -11.80
C ASP A 196 -29.83 11.86 -11.20
N TYR A 197 -30.44 12.89 -10.60
CA TYR A 197 -31.83 12.85 -10.13
C TYR A 197 -32.86 12.71 -11.26
N LYS A 198 -32.55 13.19 -12.47
CA LYS A 198 -33.44 13.06 -13.64
C LYS A 198 -33.34 11.66 -14.25
N LEU A 199 -32.12 11.16 -14.48
CA LEU A 199 -31.89 9.80 -14.97
C LEU A 199 -32.42 8.73 -14.00
N TYR A 200 -32.36 8.98 -12.69
CA TYR A 200 -32.95 8.10 -11.69
C TYR A 200 -34.49 8.07 -11.72
N ARG A 201 -35.16 9.19 -12.01
CA ARG A 201 -36.62 9.20 -12.20
C ARG A 201 -37.02 8.42 -13.45
N ASP A 202 -36.29 8.59 -14.54
CA ASP A 202 -36.58 7.92 -15.81
C ASP A 202 -36.35 6.39 -15.68
N TYR A 203 -35.28 5.96 -15.00
CA TYR A 203 -35.03 4.54 -14.71
C TYR A 203 -36.09 3.90 -13.79
N LYS A 204 -36.69 4.68 -12.88
CA LYS A 204 -37.77 4.18 -12.02
C LYS A 204 -39.09 4.05 -12.79
N HIS A 205 -39.34 4.97 -13.72
CA HIS A 205 -40.52 4.94 -14.58
C HIS A 205 -40.56 3.70 -15.49
N ASP A 206 -39.41 3.30 -16.04
CA ASP A 206 -39.28 2.11 -16.90
C ASP A 206 -39.46 0.77 -16.16
N LYS A 207 -39.33 0.76 -14.82
CA LYS A 207 -39.50 -0.45 -14.00
C LYS A 207 -40.92 -0.66 -13.50
N ASP A 208 -41.74 0.37 -13.53
CA ASP A 208 -43.14 0.30 -13.10
C ASP A 208 -44.08 -0.03 -14.29
N GLU A 209 -43.55 -0.23 -15.51
CA GLU A 209 -44.29 -0.62 -16.73
C GLU A 209 -44.11 -2.10 -17.16
N PHE A 210 -43.55 -2.97 -16.29
CA PHE A 210 -43.52 -4.43 -16.52
C PHE A 210 -43.94 -5.25 -15.29
#